data_AF-A0A9P4YDB4-F1
#
_entry.id   AF-A0A9P4YDB4-F1
#
_cell.length_a   1.000
_cell.length_b   1.000
_cell.length_c   1.000
_cell.angle_alpha   90.00
_cell.angle_beta   90.00
_cell.angle_gamma   90.00
#
_symmetry.space_group_name_H-M   'P 1'
#
loop_
_entity.id
_entity.type
_entity.pdbx_description
1 polymer ?
#
loop_
_entity_poly.entity_id
_entity_poly.type
_entity_poly.pdbx_seq_one_letter_code
_entity_poly.pdbx_strand_id
1 'polypeptide(L)' 'KPFKIETNALEYTLREQLSQQNNQEHLRIISNFSRKLNSLEINYRIPNQKLIAIVKAFEE' A
#
# COMPACT_ATOMS: atom_id res chain seq x y z
N LYS A 1 -6.28 19.11 2.28
CA LYS A 1 -6.91 17.94 2.95
C LYS A 1 -5.83 16.89 3.22
N PRO A 2 -5.93 16.04 4.26
CA PRO A 2 -4.88 15.05 4.53
C PRO A 2 -4.74 14.04 3.40
N PHE A 3 -3.54 13.50 3.22
CA PHE A 3 -3.32 12.33 2.37
C PHE A 3 -3.76 11.07 3.09
N LYS A 4 -4.27 10.10 2.33
CA LYS A 4 -4.65 8.77 2.79
C LYS A 4 -3.89 7.74 1.96
N ILE A 5 -3.16 6.88 2.66
CA ILE A 5 -2.48 5.73 2.07
C ILE A 5 -3.28 4.48 2.45
N GLU A 6 -3.66 3.70 1.46
CA GLU A 6 -4.27 2.39 1.65
C GLU A 6 -3.32 1.32 1.13
N THR A 7 -2.98 0.35 1.97
CA THR A 7 -2.04 -0.72 1.64
C THR A 7 -2.72 -2.09 1.69
N ASN A 8 -2.30 -3.00 0.82
CA ASN A 8 -2.74 -4.39 0.83
C ASN A 8 -1.57 -5.34 0.58
N ALA A 9 -1.62 -6.52 1.19
CA ALA A 9 -0.76 -7.65 0.89
C ALA A 9 -1.65 -8.81 0.46
N LEU A 10 -1.56 -9.20 -0.80
CA LEU A 10 -2.38 -10.26 -1.39
C LEU A 10 -1.47 -11.27 -2.10
N GLU A 11 -1.54 -12.52 -1.64
CA GLU A 11 -0.79 -13.68 -2.14
C GLU A 11 0.73 -13.43 -2.21
N TYR A 12 1.19 -12.84 -3.31
CA TYR A 12 2.60 -12.61 -3.65
C TYR A 12 2.91 -11.14 -3.99
N THR A 13 1.98 -10.22 -3.73
CA THR A 13 2.12 -8.81 -4.09
C THR A 13 1.79 -7.87 -2.93
N LEU A 14 2.56 -6.80 -2.85
CA LEU A 14 2.25 -5.61 -2.06
C LEU A 14 1.65 -4.57 -2.99
N ARG A 15 0.63 -3.88 -2.51
CA ARG A 15 -0.05 -2.81 -3.24
C ARG A 15 -0.30 -1.66 -2.30
N GLU A 16 -0.21 -0.45 -2.83
CA GLU A 16 -0.53 0.77 -2.12
C GLU A 16 -1.16 1.80 -3.06
N GLN A 17 -2.03 2.62 -2.47
CA GLN A 17 -2.71 3.69 -3.15
C GLN A 17 -2.62 4.94 -2.29
N LEU A 18 -1.98 5.99 -2.82
CA LEU A 18 -1.98 7.31 -2.24
C LEU A 18 -3.15 8.10 -2.81
N SER A 19 -3.93 8.70 -1.92
CA SER A 19 -5.10 9.46 -2.29
C SER A 19 -5.30 10.69 -1.41
N GLN A 20 -6.05 11.66 -1.90
CA GLN A 20 -6.40 12.86 -1.14
C GLN A 20 -7.82 13.26 -1.49
N GLN A 21 -8.59 13.70 -0.51
CA GLN A 21 -9.92 14.26 -0.79
C GLN A 21 -9.79 15.54 -1.61
N ASN A 22 -10.66 15.68 -2.63
CA ASN A 22 -10.79 16.90 -3.41
C ASN A 22 -11.80 17.87 -2.76
N ASN A 23 -12.03 19.03 -3.38
CA ASN A 23 -12.95 20.06 -2.86
C ASN A 23 -14.42 19.59 -2.79
N GLN A 24 -14.78 18.54 -3.53
CA GLN A 24 -16.11 17.90 -3.54
C GLN A 24 -16.20 16.69 -2.59
N GLU A 25 -15.22 16.53 -1.70
CA GLU A 25 -15.12 15.41 -0.73
C GLU A 25 -14.91 14.02 -1.33
N HIS A 26 -14.74 13.92 -2.65
CA HIS A 26 -14.37 12.69 -3.32
C HIS A 26 -12.88 12.37 -3.10
N LEU A 27 -12.58 11.09 -2.88
CA LEU A 27 -11.21 10.61 -2.77
C LEU A 27 -10.59 10.54 -4.17
N ARG A 28 -9.60 11.41 -4.45
CA ARG A 28 -8.85 11.40 -5.70
C ARG A 28 -7.58 10.58 -5.52
N ILE A 29 -7.38 9.59 -6.39
CA ILE A 29 -6.13 8.83 -6.46
C ILE A 29 -5.03 9.74 -7.03
N ILE A 30 -3.87 9.72 -6.37
CA ILE A 30 -2.69 10.51 -6.74
C ILE A 30 -1.64 9.60 -7.36
N SER A 31 -1.35 8.48 -6.71
CA SER A 31 -0.42 7.48 -7.20
C SER A 31 -0.86 6.09 -6.75
N ASN A 32 -0.40 5.10 -7.51
CA ASN A 32 -0.50 3.69 -7.16
C ASN A 32 0.91 3.10 -7.26
N PHE A 33 1.24 2.26 -6.30
CA PHE A 33 2.47 1.47 -6.36
C PHE A 33 2.14 0.01 -6.08
N SER A 34 2.91 -0.87 -6.71
CA SER A 34 2.79 -2.30 -6.49
C SER A 34 4.10 -2.98 -6.78
N ARG A 35 4.45 -3.95 -5.96
CA ARG A 35 5.60 -4.81 -6.20
C ARG A 35 5.31 -6.25 -5.81
N LYS A 36 6.09 -7.17 -6.37
CA LYS A 36 6.11 -8.55 -5.92
C LYS A 36 6.85 -8.66 -4.59
N LEU A 37 6.38 -9.56 -3.73
CA LEU A 37 7.13 -10.02 -2.57
C LEU A 37 8.38 -10.77 -3.06
N ASN A 38 9.51 -10.56 -2.39
CA ASN A 38 10.72 -11.32 -2.67
C ASN A 38 10.66 -12.72 -2.02
N SER A 39 11.67 -13.56 -2.31
CA SER A 39 11.72 -14.95 -1.83
C SER A 39 11.63 -15.10 -0.31
N LEU A 40 12.15 -14.14 0.46
CA LEU A 40 12.07 -14.16 1.92
C LEU A 40 10.69 -13.68 2.38
N GLU A 41 10.17 -12.62 1.78
CA GLU A 41 8.92 -11.99 2.19
C GLU A 41 7.68 -12.87 1.93
N ILE A 42 7.72 -13.71 0.88
CA ILE A 42 6.65 -14.67 0.57
C ILE A 42 6.43 -15.64 1.74
N ASN A 43 7.48 -15.99 2.49
CA ASN A 43 7.40 -16.94 3.60
C ASN A 43 6.84 -16.32 4.89
N TYR A 44 6.65 -15.00 4.95
CA TYR A 44 6.09 -14.36 6.12
C TYR A 44 4.61 -14.64 6.27
N ARG A 45 4.13 -14.73 7.51
CA ARG A 45 2.70 -14.82 7.79
C ARG A 45 1.99 -13.56 7.31
N ILE A 46 0.72 -13.68 6.92
CA ILE A 46 -0.11 -12.58 6.39
C ILE A 46 -0.01 -11.28 7.23
N PRO A 47 -0.03 -11.30 8.58
CA PRO A 47 0.12 -10.07 9.37
C PRO A 47 1.46 -9.35 9.12
N ASN A 48 2.55 -10.10 8.97
CA ASN A 48 3.87 -9.53 8.72
C ASN A 48 3.98 -9.00 7.28
N GLN A 49 3.38 -9.68 6.31
CA GLN A 49 3.31 -9.16 4.94
C GLN A 49 2.53 -7.84 4.87
N LYS A 50 1.43 -7.72 5.62
CA LYS A 50 0.68 -6.45 5.75
C LYS A 50 1.51 -5.35 6.41
N LEU A 51 2.30 -5.67 7.43
CA LEU A 51 3.21 -4.70 8.05
C LEU A 51 4.25 -4.18 7.07
N ILE A 52 4.82 -5.06 6.24
CA ILE A 52 5.75 -4.66 5.18
C ILE A 52 5.05 -3.76 4.15
N ALA A 53 3.80 -4.06 3.79
CA ALA A 53 3.01 -3.19 2.91
C ALA A 53 2.91 -1.77 3.47
N ILE A 54 2.64 -1.64 4.77
CA ILE A 54 2.57 -0.34 5.45
C ILE A 54 3.93 0.37 5.41
N VAL A 55 5.01 -0.32 5.81
CA VAL A 55 6.36 0.28 5.85
C VAL A 55 6.80 0.75 4.47
N LYS A 56 6.60 -0.08 3.43
CA LYS A 56 7.02 0.24 2.06
C LYS A 56 6.26 1.42 1.46
N ALA A 57 5.00 1.61 1.83
CA ALA A 57 4.23 2.75 1.35
C ALA A 57 4.70 4.12 1.86
N PHE A 58 5.64 4.15 2.81
CA PHE A 58 6.30 5.39 3.25
C PHE A 58 7.72 5.54 2.69
N GLU A 59 8.23 4.55 1.93
CA GLU A 59 9.52 4.63 1.25
C GLU A 59 9.41 5.14 -0.20
N GLU A 60 8.24 4.93 -0.83
CA GLU A 60 7.92 5.35 -2.20
C GLU A 60 7.30 6.77 -2.25
#